data_AF-A0A2M6T0Q9-F1
#
_entry.id   AF-A0A2M6T0Q9-F1
#
_cell.length_a   1.000
_cell.length_b   1.000
_cell.length_c   1.000
_cell.angle_alpha   90.00
_cell.angle_beta   90.00
_cell.angle_gamma   90.00
#
_symmetry.space_group_name_H-M   'P 1'
#
loop_
_entity.id
_entity.type
_entity.pdbx_description
1 polymer ?
#
loop_
_entity_poly.entity_id
_entity_poly.type
_entity_poly.pdbx_seq_one_letter_code
_entity_poly.pdbx_strand_id
1 'polypeptide(L)'
;MPHWIEEPQVFIFIKACLRGLFDTDGCFYTDRHLYKDKTYLNCGMNFTNRSLPILNFFKINLKKFGLHPTQKTEFSIFLRKEKDIIQYFKEIGSPNPKHLNKFKKYFKNRYGGV
;
A
#
# COMPACT_ATOMS: atom_id res chain seq x y z
N MET A 1 1.41 -8.55 25.16
CA MET A 1 0.58 -9.10 24.06
C MET A 1 0.67 -10.62 24.16
N PRO A 2 -0.42 -11.39 24.05
CA PRO A 2 -0.37 -12.84 24.23
C PRO A 2 0.26 -13.55 23.01
N HIS A 3 1.03 -14.61 23.27
CA HIS A 3 1.98 -15.24 22.34
C HIS A 3 1.34 -15.94 21.14
N TRP A 4 0.05 -16.34 21.23
CA TRP A 4 -0.70 -16.96 20.13
C TRP A 4 -0.92 -16.04 18.92
N ILE A 5 -0.72 -14.72 19.07
CA ILE A 5 -0.87 -13.74 17.98
C ILE A 5 0.38 -13.70 17.07
N GLU A 6 1.50 -14.27 17.51
CA GLU A 6 2.76 -14.34 16.73
C GLU A 6 2.88 -15.63 15.91
N GLU A 7 1.83 -16.45 15.87
CA GLU A 7 1.84 -17.66 15.06
C GLU A 7 1.88 -17.33 13.55
N PRO A 8 2.69 -18.06 12.77
CA PRO A 8 2.79 -17.87 11.32
C PRO A 8 1.44 -17.87 10.59
N GLN A 9 0.47 -18.61 11.13
CA GLN A 9 -0.90 -18.69 10.57
C GLN A 9 -1.65 -17.36 10.69
N VAL A 10 -1.48 -16.64 11.80
CA VAL A 10 -2.11 -15.33 12.03
C VAL A 10 -1.62 -14.32 11.00
N PHE A 11 -0.33 -14.35 10.67
CA PHE A 11 0.24 -13.49 9.62
C PHE A 11 -0.41 -13.70 8.25
N ILE A 12 -0.73 -14.96 7.89
CA ILE A 12 -1.40 -15.28 6.62
C ILE A 12 -2.79 -14.64 6.56
N PHE A 13 -3.57 -14.76 7.63
CA PHE A 13 -4.91 -14.15 7.71
C PHE A 13 -4.85 -12.62 7.70
N ILE A 14 -3.88 -12.03 8.39
CA ILE A 14 -3.66 -10.58 8.36
C ILE A 14 -3.32 -10.12 6.94
N LYS A 15 -2.39 -10.81 6.24
CA LYS A 15 -2.06 -10.49 4.84
C LYS A 15 -3.30 -10.56 3.95
N ALA A 16 -4.09 -11.63 4.06
CA ALA A 16 -5.32 -11.80 3.30
C ALA A 16 -6.33 -10.68 3.57
N CYS A 17 -6.49 -10.28 4.83
CA CYS A 17 -7.38 -9.20 5.23
C CYS A 17 -6.90 -7.83 4.73
N LEU A 18 -5.61 -7.49 4.90
CA LEU A 18 -5.02 -6.25 4.37
C LEU A 18 -5.20 -6.15 2.85
N ARG A 19 -5.01 -7.26 2.14
CA ARG A 19 -5.22 -7.35 0.70
C ARG A 19 -6.68 -7.10 0.32
N GLY A 20 -7.61 -7.76 0.99
CA GLY A 20 -9.05 -7.55 0.77
C GLY A 20 -9.47 -6.10 1.02
N LEU A 21 -9.04 -5.49 2.13
CA LEU A 21 -9.31 -4.08 2.44
C LEU A 21 -8.78 -3.14 1.35
N PHE A 22 -7.55 -3.36 0.89
CA PHE A 22 -6.96 -2.55 -0.15
C PHE A 22 -7.63 -2.75 -1.53
N ASP A 23 -8.05 -3.96 -1.86
CA ASP A 23 -8.71 -4.23 -3.14
C ASP A 23 -10.08 -3.54 -3.26
N THR A 24 -10.78 -3.33 -2.14
CA THR A 24 -12.11 -2.69 -2.10
C THR A 24 -12.03 -1.18 -1.97
N ASP A 25 -11.35 -0.67 -0.93
CA ASP A 25 -11.33 0.77 -0.59
C ASP A 25 -9.96 1.42 -0.83
N GLY A 26 -8.98 0.64 -1.28
CA GLY A 26 -7.64 1.11 -1.57
C GLY A 26 -7.48 1.62 -2.99
N CYS A 27 -6.45 2.43 -3.19
CA CYS A 27 -6.04 2.83 -4.52
C CYS A 27 -4.53 2.95 -4.61
N PHE A 28 -4.01 2.51 -5.76
CA PHE A 28 -2.67 2.84 -6.22
C PHE A 28 -2.79 3.93 -7.28
N TYR A 29 -1.98 4.96 -7.14
CA TYR A 29 -1.96 6.10 -8.04
C TYR A 29 -0.53 6.50 -8.40
N THR A 30 -0.41 7.10 -9.58
CA THR A 30 0.81 7.76 -10.02
C THR A 30 0.58 9.25 -9.93
N ASP A 31 1.51 9.93 -9.29
CA ASP A 31 1.50 11.36 -9.13
C ASP A 31 2.55 11.97 -10.06
N ARG A 32 2.13 12.91 -10.90
CA ARG A 32 2.98 13.55 -11.90
C ARG A 32 3.07 15.02 -11.56
N HIS A 33 4.27 15.46 -11.18
CA HIS A 33 4.56 16.86 -10.89
C HIS A 33 5.45 17.42 -11.98
N LEU A 34 4.99 18.50 -12.63
CA LEU A 34 5.84 19.30 -13.49
C LEU A 34 6.45 20.41 -12.65
N TYR A 35 7.79 20.46 -12.59
CA TYR A 35 8.50 21.56 -11.95
C TYR A 35 9.57 22.08 -12.89
N LYS A 36 9.42 23.35 -13.29
CA LYS A 36 10.12 23.95 -14.44
C LYS A 36 9.87 23.08 -15.67
N ASP A 37 10.90 22.48 -16.25
CA ASP A 37 10.83 21.61 -17.43
C ASP A 37 11.06 20.12 -17.10
N LYS A 38 11.10 19.77 -15.81
CA LYS A 38 11.31 18.39 -15.36
C LYS A 38 10.00 17.79 -14.87
N THR A 39 9.64 16.64 -15.46
CA THR A 39 8.52 15.84 -14.99
C THR A 39 9.00 14.85 -13.93
N TYR A 40 8.51 15.00 -12.71
CA TYR A 40 8.74 14.08 -11.60
C TYR A 40 7.55 13.13 -11.52
N LEU A 41 7.83 11.84 -11.68
CA LEU A 41 6.86 10.78 -11.45
C LEU A 41 7.10 10.21 -10.06
N ASN A 42 6.05 10.10 -9.26
CA ASN A 42 6.04 9.36 -8.00
C ASN A 42 4.85 8.41 -8.00
N CYS A 43 4.89 7.39 -7.16
CA CYS A 43 3.73 6.55 -6.91
C CYS A 43 3.28 6.67 -5.45
N GLY A 44 2.01 6.37 -5.22
CA GLY A 44 1.43 6.34 -3.90
C GLY A 44 0.35 5.27 -3.82
N MET A 45 0.13 4.80 -2.60
CA MET A 45 -1.05 4.03 -2.23
C MET A 45 -1.82 4.78 -1.16
N ASN A 46 -3.14 4.73 -1.23
CA ASN A 46 -4.01 5.17 -0.15
C ASN A 46 -5.06 4.09 0.17
N PHE A 47 -5.52 4.12 1.41
CA PHE A 47 -6.67 3.39 1.89
C PHE A 47 -7.51 4.35 2.73
N THR A 48 -8.79 4.48 2.40
CA THR A 48 -9.70 5.42 3.06
C THR A 48 -10.92 4.66 3.55
N ASN A 49 -11.26 4.81 4.83
CA ASN A 49 -12.43 4.16 5.40
C ASN A 49 -13.01 5.03 6.53
N ARG A 50 -14.32 4.98 6.79
CA ARG A 50 -14.94 5.77 7.88
C ARG A 50 -14.84 5.07 9.24
N SER A 51 -14.57 3.76 9.26
CA SER A 51 -14.36 3.00 10.48
C SER A 51 -12.92 3.19 10.98
N LEU A 52 -12.77 3.95 12.07
CA LEU A 52 -11.49 4.15 12.75
C LEU A 52 -10.83 2.84 13.21
N PRO A 53 -11.56 1.83 13.73
CA PRO A 53 -10.97 0.53 14.04
C PRO A 53 -10.31 -0.14 12.83
N ILE A 54 -10.97 -0.11 11.66
CA ILE A 54 -10.43 -0.70 10.42
C ILE A 54 -9.21 0.07 9.94
N LEU A 55 -9.24 1.41 9.98
CA LEU A 55 -8.08 2.23 9.65
C LEU A 55 -6.89 1.96 10.55
N ASN A 56 -7.12 1.86 11.86
CA ASN A 56 -6.08 1.59 12.83
C ASN A 56 -5.50 0.18 12.64
N PHE A 57 -6.37 -0.81 12.39
CA PHE A 57 -5.96 -2.16 12.03
C PHE A 57 -5.07 -2.15 10.78
N PHE A 58 -5.48 -1.47 9.72
CA PHE A 58 -4.70 -1.36 8.49
C PHE A 58 -3.33 -0.73 8.76
N LYS A 59 -3.31 0.43 9.43
CA LYS A 59 -2.09 1.18 9.76
C LYS A 59 -1.11 0.36 10.62
N ILE A 60 -1.58 -0.26 11.70
CA ILE A 60 -0.72 -1.01 12.63
C ILE A 60 -0.14 -2.24 11.92
N ASN A 61 -0.94 -2.98 11.17
CA ASN A 61 -0.44 -4.18 10.52
C ASN A 61 0.53 -3.86 9.38
N LEU A 62 0.33 -2.77 8.62
CA LEU A 62 1.35 -2.29 7.68
C LEU A 62 2.70 -2.04 8.37
N LYS A 63 2.70 -1.42 9.56
CA LYS A 63 3.93 -1.21 10.35
C LYS A 63 4.56 -2.52 10.80
N LYS A 64 3.77 -3.52 11.17
CA LYS A 64 4.27 -4.87 11.53
C LYS A 64 4.98 -5.55 10.36
N PHE A 65 4.57 -5.27 9.12
CA PHE A 65 5.28 -5.72 7.90
C PHE A 65 6.50 -4.83 7.54
N GLY A 66 6.95 -3.95 8.44
CA GLY A 66 8.10 -3.07 8.21
C GLY A 66 7.83 -1.90 7.26
N LEU A 67 6.56 -1.61 6.96
CA LEU A 67 6.17 -0.50 6.09
C LEU A 67 5.97 0.78 6.91
N HIS A 68 6.04 1.94 6.26
CA HIS A 68 5.97 3.24 6.93
C HIS A 68 4.73 4.05 6.47
N PRO A 69 3.51 3.63 6.87
CA PRO A 69 2.31 4.37 6.54
C PRO A 69 2.32 5.77 7.19
N THR A 70 1.85 6.74 6.42
CA THR A 70 1.60 8.12 6.84
C THR A 70 0.11 8.38 6.85
N GLN A 71 -0.35 9.27 7.72
CA GLN A 71 -1.77 9.62 7.85
C GLN A 71 -1.86 11.14 7.86
N LYS A 72 -2.46 11.71 6.82
CA LYS A 72 -2.63 13.17 6.69
C LYS A 72 -4.01 13.64 7.14
N THR A 73 -5.01 12.77 7.00
CA THR A 73 -6.38 12.99 7.44
C THR A 73 -6.78 11.91 8.42
N GLU A 74 -7.82 12.16 9.20
CA GLU A 74 -8.36 11.17 10.14
C GLU A 74 -8.73 9.85 9.43
N PHE A 75 -9.25 9.94 8.21
CA PHE A 75 -9.84 8.79 7.51
C PHE A 75 -8.97 8.15 6.42
N SER A 76 -7.72 8.56 6.24
CA SER A 76 -6.88 8.06 5.13
C SER A 76 -5.45 7.72 5.53
N ILE A 77 -5.06 6.47 5.25
CA ILE A 77 -3.70 5.97 5.39
C ILE A 77 -3.02 5.97 4.02
N PHE A 78 -1.74 6.36 3.99
CA PHE A 78 -0.96 6.49 2.76
C PHE A 78 0.39 5.77 2.87
N LEU A 79 0.80 5.07 1.81
CA LEU A 79 2.18 4.68 1.56
C LEU A 79 2.71 5.50 0.38
N ARG A 80 3.80 6.23 0.60
CA ARG A 80 4.40 7.13 -0.41
C ARG A 80 5.84 6.79 -0.77
N LYS A 81 6.49 5.96 0.05
CA LYS A 81 7.86 5.51 -0.22
C LYS A 81 7.79 4.38 -1.25
N GLU A 82 8.49 4.55 -2.36
CA GLU A 82 8.50 3.55 -3.43
C GLU A 82 8.95 2.17 -2.93
N LYS A 83 9.98 2.13 -2.07
CA LYS A 83 10.43 0.89 -1.41
C LYS A 83 9.34 0.17 -0.61
N ASP A 84 8.49 0.93 0.10
CA ASP A 84 7.43 0.35 0.91
C ASP A 84 6.29 -0.16 0.02
N ILE A 85 6.04 0.53 -1.10
CA ILE A 85 5.06 0.10 -2.09
C ILE A 85 5.51 -1.20 -2.78
N ILE A 86 6.78 -1.28 -3.20
CA ILE A 86 7.36 -2.51 -3.74
C ILE A 86 7.24 -3.65 -2.72
N GLN A 87 7.62 -3.38 -1.46
CA GLN A 87 7.54 -4.37 -0.39
C GLN A 87 6.09 -4.80 -0.11
N TYR A 88 5.12 -3.88 -0.16
CA TYR A 88 3.70 -4.22 -0.04
C TYR A 88 3.27 -5.18 -1.15
N PHE A 89 3.57 -4.88 -2.41
CA PHE A 89 3.19 -5.74 -3.54
C PHE A 89 3.90 -7.09 -3.53
N LYS A 90 5.10 -7.17 -2.93
CA LYS A 90 5.84 -8.42 -2.73
C LYS A 90 5.26 -9.27 -1.60
N GLU A 91 4.96 -8.68 -0.45
CA GLU A 91 4.58 -9.42 0.76
C GLU A 91 3.09 -9.68 0.90
N ILE A 92 2.27 -8.70 0.52
CA ILE A 92 0.81 -8.71 0.68
C ILE A 92 0.14 -8.87 -0.70
N GLY A 93 0.62 -8.11 -1.68
CA GLY A 93 0.14 -8.17 -3.06
C GLY A 93 -1.31 -7.70 -3.23
N SER A 94 -1.80 -7.80 -4.45
CA SER A 94 -3.19 -7.55 -4.82
C SER A 94 -3.52 -8.36 -6.08
N PRO A 95 -4.51 -9.27 -6.07
CA PRO A 95 -4.97 -9.96 -7.26
C PRO A 95 -5.77 -9.03 -8.19
N ASN A 96 -6.21 -7.86 -7.71
CA ASN A 96 -7.00 -6.92 -8.50
C ASN A 96 -6.17 -6.37 -9.68
N PRO A 97 -6.54 -6.70 -10.94
CA PRO A 97 -5.78 -6.27 -12.11
C PRO A 97 -5.63 -4.74 -12.22
N LYS A 98 -6.60 -3.98 -11.69
CA LYS A 98 -6.54 -2.51 -11.65
C LYS A 98 -5.29 -2.01 -10.92
N HIS A 99 -4.99 -2.56 -9.75
CA HIS A 99 -3.83 -2.15 -8.96
C HIS A 99 -2.54 -2.70 -9.56
N LEU A 100 -2.54 -3.99 -9.95
CA LEU A 100 -1.37 -4.64 -10.50
C LEU A 100 -0.93 -4.00 -11.83
N ASN A 101 -1.86 -3.67 -12.72
CA ASN A 101 -1.55 -3.03 -14.00
C ASN A 101 -1.00 -1.62 -13.82
N LYS A 102 -1.54 -0.83 -12.88
CA LYS A 102 -1.00 0.50 -12.58
C LYS A 102 0.40 0.41 -11.97
N PHE A 103 0.61 -0.52 -11.04
CA PHE A 103 1.91 -0.78 -10.43
C PHE A 103 2.94 -1.14 -11.52
N LYS A 104 2.67 -2.17 -12.33
CA LYS A 104 3.54 -2.59 -13.42
C LYS A 104 3.81 -1.47 -14.44
N LYS A 105 2.77 -0.73 -14.83
CA LYS A 105 2.88 0.41 -15.76
C LYS A 105 3.78 1.51 -15.20
N TYR A 106 3.65 1.85 -13.91
CA TYR A 106 4.49 2.86 -13.27
C TYR A 106 5.97 2.46 -13.31
N PHE A 107 6.30 1.24 -12.88
CA PHE A 107 7.68 0.78 -12.83
C PHE A 107 8.28 0.60 -14.23
N LYS A 108 7.50 0.11 -15.21
CA LYS A 108 7.92 0.05 -16.62
C LYS A 108 8.27 1.43 -17.17
N ASN A 109 7.45 2.44 -16.87
CA ASN A 109 7.68 3.81 -17.34
C ASN A 109 8.86 4.49 -16.64
N ARG A 110 9.12 4.15 -15.37
CA ARG A 110 10.17 4.79 -14.56
C ARG A 110 11.58 4.27 -14.86
N TYR A 111 11.71 2.97 -15.07
CA TYR A 111 13.01 2.32 -15.23
C TYR A 111 13.37 1.95 -16.67
N GLY A 112 12.49 2.27 -17.63
CA GLY A 112 12.56 1.69 -18.96
C GLY A 112 12.11 0.23 -18.90
N GLY A 113 11.38 -0.24 -19.90
CA GLY A 113 10.96 -1.64 -19.94
C GLY A 113 12.17 -2.56 -19.83
N VAL A 114 12.06 -3.58 -18.97
CA VAL A 114 12.83 -4.82 -19.16
C VAL A 114 12.42 -5.44 -20.49
#